data_AF-A0A920CZP3-F1
#
_entry.id   AF-A0A920CZP3-F1
#
_cell.length_a   1.000
_cell.length_b   1.000
_cell.length_c   1.000
_cell.angle_alpha   90.00
_cell.angle_beta   90.00
_cell.angle_gamma   90.00
#
_symmetry.space_group_name_H-M   'P 1'
#
loop_
_entity.id
_entity.type
_entity.pdbx_description
1 polymer ?
#
loop_
_entity_poly.entity_id
_entity_poly.type
_entity_poly.pdbx_seq_one_letter_code
_entity_poly.pdbx_strand_id
1 'polypeptide(L)'
;MSVSLALVPIALAMRLVMGKKNFDNWVQSMQFSIPSLFEKESELARTVRKAGYDCEKWGSSYKTHIDGEDLFFFWEFLNGKWVAVFGKYDSRQHIERFIANVNRAAGKQMFDVSTLQQNELKTGSAALPATNTTAAMLPQAFPTNFRDGELLFKTLKEFGINPVRNGSVITCKIENSHLTFRQSGDHPFQVEIHNEPDLRKIFQYLSDIDDDYKRCLQEVVYKKLKARAEERNMTIESEEVMEDNSIVLTLNIGS
;
A
#
# COMPACT_ATOMS: atom_id res chain seq x y z
N MET A 1 5.72 -5.58 11.79
CA MET A 1 5.67 -4.83 10.52
C MET A 1 4.67 -5.49 9.58
N SER A 2 3.39 -5.22 9.79
CA SER A 2 2.31 -5.77 8.97
C SER A 2 2.07 -4.90 7.75
N VAL A 3 2.09 -5.51 6.58
CA VAL A 3 1.43 -4.99 5.39
C VAL A 3 0.12 -5.77 5.27
N SER A 4 -1.00 -5.08 5.03
CA SER A 4 -2.31 -5.73 4.83
C SER A 4 -2.17 -6.87 3.82
N LEU A 5 -2.80 -8.03 4.06
CA LEU A 5 -2.68 -9.20 3.18
C LEU A 5 -3.07 -8.87 1.72
N ALA A 6 -4.02 -7.95 1.54
CA ALA A 6 -4.44 -7.44 0.23
C ALA A 6 -3.35 -6.66 -0.52
N LEU A 7 -2.30 -6.22 0.16
CA LEU A 7 -1.22 -5.39 -0.40
C LEU A 7 0.11 -6.15 -0.53
N VAL A 8 0.15 -7.44 -0.21
CA VAL A 8 1.37 -8.26 -0.21
C VAL A 8 2.04 -8.31 -1.58
N PRO A 9 1.33 -8.48 -2.72
CA PRO A 9 1.97 -8.50 -4.04
C PRO A 9 2.69 -7.18 -4.38
N ILE A 10 2.02 -6.04 -4.19
CA ILE A 10 2.63 -4.71 -4.41
C ILE A 10 3.75 -4.47 -3.42
N ALA A 11 3.56 -4.81 -2.15
CA ALA A 11 4.56 -4.62 -1.11
C ALA A 11 5.83 -5.42 -1.39
N LEU A 12 5.70 -6.62 -1.94
CA LEU A 12 6.82 -7.43 -2.41
C LEU A 12 7.49 -6.81 -3.65
N ALA A 13 6.71 -6.33 -4.62
CA ALA A 13 7.23 -5.62 -5.79
C ALA A 13 7.98 -4.33 -5.39
N MET A 14 7.41 -3.52 -4.50
CA MET A 14 8.04 -2.34 -3.91
C MET A 14 9.30 -2.71 -3.14
N ARG A 15 9.28 -3.80 -2.36
CA ARG A 15 10.47 -4.29 -1.65
C ARG A 15 11.59 -4.71 -2.59
N LEU A 16 11.27 -5.32 -3.74
CA LEU A 16 12.23 -5.68 -4.79
C LEU A 16 12.82 -4.43 -5.46
N VAL A 17 11.98 -3.44 -5.81
CA VAL A 17 12.41 -2.20 -6.48
C VAL A 17 13.20 -1.27 -5.55
N MET A 18 12.75 -1.10 -4.31
CA MET A 18 13.36 -0.17 -3.34
C MET A 18 14.53 -0.79 -2.56
N GLY A 19 14.57 -2.12 -2.48
CA GLY A 19 15.43 -2.85 -1.56
C GLY A 19 14.87 -2.88 -0.13
N LYS A 20 15.19 -3.95 0.62
CA LYS A 20 14.64 -4.24 1.96
C LYS A 20 14.70 -3.04 2.91
N LYS A 21 15.85 -2.38 3.04
CA LYS A 21 16.05 -1.27 3.99
C LYS A 21 15.15 -0.08 3.69
N ASN A 22 15.05 0.32 2.43
CA ASN A 22 14.23 1.48 2.04
C ASN A 22 12.74 1.15 2.11
N PHE A 23 12.37 -0.09 1.80
CA PHE A 23 11.02 -0.59 2.00
C PHE A 23 10.62 -0.58 3.48
N ASP A 24 11.46 -1.11 4.36
CA ASP A 24 11.21 -1.13 5.81
C ASP A 24 11.09 0.31 6.35
N ASN A 25 11.98 1.21 5.93
CA ASN A 25 11.91 2.64 6.27
C ASN A 25 10.61 3.29 5.75
N TRP A 26 10.17 2.94 4.55
CA TRP A 26 8.94 3.47 3.96
C TRP A 26 7.71 2.97 4.74
N VAL A 27 7.60 1.67 5.03
CA VAL A 27 6.52 1.12 5.86
C VAL A 27 6.46 1.82 7.23
N GLN A 28 7.61 1.99 7.88
CA GLN A 28 7.69 2.73 9.15
C GLN A 28 7.27 4.19 8.99
N SER A 29 7.60 4.83 7.87
CA SER A 29 7.19 6.21 7.60
C SER A 29 5.69 6.39 7.37
N MET A 30 4.96 5.32 7.06
CA MET A 30 3.50 5.34 6.81
C MET A 30 2.68 5.01 8.05
N GLN A 31 3.35 4.61 9.13
CA GLN A 31 2.73 4.21 10.38
C GLN A 31 3.06 5.21 11.49
N PHE A 32 2.23 5.19 12.53
CA PHE A 32 2.59 5.76 13.81
C PHE A 32 2.14 4.82 14.92
N SER A 33 2.78 4.97 16.07
CA SER A 33 2.61 4.06 17.19
C SER A 33 2.16 4.84 18.42
N ILE A 34 1.16 4.31 19.11
CA ILE A 34 0.66 4.83 20.38
C ILE A 34 1.03 3.81 21.47
N PRO A 35 2.01 4.12 22.34
CA PRO A 35 2.35 3.25 23.45
C PRO A 35 1.17 3.08 24.41
N SER A 36 0.96 1.86 24.88
CA SER A 36 0.00 1.57 25.95
C SER A 36 0.69 1.18 27.25
N LEU A 37 -0.10 1.04 28.32
CA LEU A 37 0.32 0.51 29.61
C LEU A 37 0.12 -1.02 29.73
N PHE A 38 -0.33 -1.70 28.68
CA PHE A 38 -0.50 -3.15 28.72
C PHE A 38 0.86 -3.84 28.65
N GLU A 39 1.20 -4.61 29.69
CA GLU A 39 2.43 -5.43 29.72
C GLU A 39 2.13 -6.89 29.38
N LYS A 40 0.91 -7.35 29.64
CA LYS A 40 0.50 -8.76 29.46
C LYS A 40 -0.55 -8.89 28.36
N GLU A 41 -0.34 -9.89 27.50
CA GLU A 41 -1.26 -10.31 26.44
C GLU A 41 -2.70 -10.54 26.94
N SER A 42 -2.85 -11.22 28.09
CA SER A 42 -4.16 -11.49 28.68
C SER A 42 -4.89 -10.23 29.13
N GLU A 43 -4.16 -9.21 29.61
CA GLU A 43 -4.76 -7.96 30.06
C GLU A 43 -5.19 -7.11 28.87
N LEU A 44 -4.35 -7.03 27.84
CA LEU A 44 -4.67 -6.40 26.56
C LEU A 44 -5.96 -6.99 25.99
N ALA A 45 -5.95 -8.30 25.70
CA ALA A 45 -7.05 -8.95 25.02
C ALA A 45 -8.37 -8.88 25.80
N ARG A 46 -8.31 -9.05 27.13
CA ARG A 46 -9.50 -8.92 27.99
C ARG A 46 -10.06 -7.50 27.97
N THR A 47 -9.20 -6.49 28.04
CA THR A 47 -9.64 -5.09 28.14
C THR A 47 -10.20 -4.57 26.82
N VAL A 48 -9.55 -4.91 25.70
CA VAL A 48 -10.01 -4.58 24.35
C VAL A 48 -11.37 -5.23 24.06
N ARG A 49 -11.54 -6.51 24.40
CA ARG A 49 -12.83 -7.21 24.27
C ARG A 49 -13.92 -6.63 25.16
N LYS A 50 -13.57 -6.26 26.40
CA LYS A 50 -14.49 -5.56 27.31
C LYS A 50 -14.92 -4.19 26.77
N ALA A 51 -14.08 -3.54 25.97
CA ALA A 51 -14.41 -2.28 25.31
C ALA A 51 -15.30 -2.44 24.06
N GLY A 52 -15.63 -3.68 23.67
CA GLY A 52 -16.53 -3.98 22.55
C GLY A 52 -15.82 -4.25 21.23
N TYR A 53 -14.50 -4.47 21.24
CA TYR A 53 -13.71 -4.74 20.03
C TYR A 53 -13.19 -6.19 20.02
N ASP A 54 -12.85 -6.69 18.85
CA ASP A 54 -12.10 -7.93 18.73
C ASP A 54 -10.62 -7.74 19.13
N CYS A 55 -9.96 -8.85 19.41
CA CYS A 55 -8.54 -8.87 19.70
C CYS A 55 -8.03 -10.25 19.31
N GLU A 56 -7.68 -10.38 18.03
CA GLU A 56 -7.34 -11.65 17.41
C GLU A 56 -5.83 -11.84 17.38
N LYS A 57 -5.38 -13.04 17.72
CA LYS A 57 -3.95 -13.36 17.70
C LYS A 57 -3.49 -13.53 16.26
N TRP A 58 -2.44 -12.81 15.89
CA TRP A 58 -1.86 -12.82 14.54
C TRP A 58 -0.34 -12.98 14.62
N GLY A 59 0.13 -14.23 14.64
CA GLY A 59 1.54 -14.55 14.87
C GLY A 59 2.01 -14.06 16.24
N SER A 60 3.01 -13.18 16.26
CA SER A 60 3.53 -12.52 17.48
C SER A 60 2.80 -11.22 17.85
N SER A 61 1.81 -10.81 17.06
CA SER A 61 1.05 -9.58 17.21
C SER A 61 -0.42 -9.87 17.50
N TYR A 62 -1.18 -8.82 17.79
CA TYR A 62 -2.64 -8.88 17.83
C TYR A 62 -3.24 -7.95 16.78
N LYS A 63 -4.40 -8.32 16.25
CA LYS A 63 -5.20 -7.49 15.33
C LYS A 63 -6.48 -7.06 16.04
N THR A 64 -6.86 -5.81 15.85
CA THR A 64 -8.14 -5.26 16.34
C THR A 64 -8.77 -4.42 15.25
N HIS A 65 -10.05 -4.65 14.99
CA HIS A 65 -10.91 -3.87 14.13
C HIS A 65 -11.66 -2.81 14.94
N ILE A 66 -11.81 -1.60 14.42
CA ILE A 66 -12.39 -0.45 15.14
C ILE A 66 -13.54 0.24 14.40
N ASP A 67 -13.92 -0.26 13.23
CA ASP A 67 -15.12 0.17 12.48
C ASP A 67 -15.53 -0.90 11.44
N GLY A 68 -16.13 -2.01 11.88
CA GLY A 68 -16.36 -3.17 11.01
C GLY A 68 -15.06 -3.77 10.47
N GLU A 69 -15.09 -4.43 9.32
CA GLU A 69 -13.88 -5.03 8.71
C GLU A 69 -12.94 -4.00 8.05
N ASP A 70 -13.43 -2.78 7.78
CA ASP A 70 -12.74 -1.79 6.95
C ASP A 70 -11.60 -1.06 7.67
N LEU A 71 -11.64 -0.96 9.01
CA LEU A 71 -10.62 -0.28 9.80
C LEU A 71 -10.05 -1.21 10.88
N PHE A 72 -8.78 -1.58 10.73
CA PHE A 72 -8.06 -2.38 11.72
C PHE A 72 -6.64 -1.86 11.93
N PHE A 73 -6.06 -2.25 13.06
CA PHE A 73 -4.68 -1.95 13.41
C PHE A 73 -4.03 -3.14 14.11
N PHE A 74 -2.72 -3.07 14.29
CA PHE A 74 -1.97 -4.12 14.98
C PHE A 74 -1.39 -3.66 16.31
N TRP A 75 -1.33 -4.60 17.23
CA TRP A 75 -0.57 -4.50 18.46
C TRP A 75 0.78 -5.17 18.28
N GLU A 76 1.84 -4.42 18.57
CA GLU A 76 3.21 -4.93 18.59
C GLU A 76 3.77 -4.87 20.01
N PHE A 77 4.48 -5.91 20.43
CA PHE A 77 5.10 -5.95 21.75
C PHE A 77 6.51 -5.36 21.65
N LEU A 78 6.69 -4.16 22.21
CA LEU A 78 7.92 -3.38 22.14
C LEU A 78 8.29 -2.91 23.56
N ASN A 79 9.54 -3.13 23.95
CA ASN A 79 10.09 -2.68 25.24
C ASN A 79 9.22 -3.06 26.45
N GLY A 80 8.69 -4.29 26.47
CA GLY A 80 7.89 -4.81 27.58
C GLY A 80 6.42 -4.35 27.59
N LYS A 81 5.98 -3.61 26.58
CA LYS A 81 4.61 -3.07 26.48
C LYS A 81 4.00 -3.36 25.13
N TRP A 82 2.68 -3.49 25.09
CA TRP A 82 1.93 -3.54 23.85
C TRP A 82 1.73 -2.12 23.31
N VAL A 83 1.98 -1.95 22.02
CA VAL A 83 1.93 -0.68 21.32
C VAL A 83 0.94 -0.81 20.18
N ALA A 84 -0.02 0.11 20.09
CA ALA A 84 -0.98 0.15 19.00
C ALA A 84 -0.36 0.86 17.80
N VAL A 85 -0.30 0.20 16.65
CA VAL A 85 0.33 0.69 15.41
C VAL A 85 -0.74 0.96 14.37
N PHE A 86 -0.92 2.25 14.06
CA PHE A 86 -1.92 2.75 13.11
C PHE A 86 -1.24 3.27 11.84
N GLY A 87 -1.98 3.32 10.73
CA GLY A 87 -1.59 4.08 9.55
C GLY A 87 -1.76 5.58 9.78
N LYS A 88 -0.85 6.42 9.27
CA LYS A 88 -0.89 7.89 9.43
C LYS A 88 -2.16 8.57 8.93
N TYR A 89 -2.91 7.89 8.06
CA TYR A 89 -4.11 8.40 7.42
C TYR A 89 -5.38 7.72 7.93
N ASP A 90 -5.25 6.84 8.93
CA ASP A 90 -6.42 6.23 9.56
C ASP A 90 -7.30 7.29 10.23
N SER A 91 -8.62 7.07 10.22
CA SER A 91 -9.60 8.01 10.78
C SER A 91 -9.30 8.33 12.25
N ARG A 92 -8.81 9.55 12.50
CA ARG A 92 -8.49 10.03 13.84
C ARG A 92 -9.69 9.94 14.78
N GLN A 93 -10.88 10.28 14.28
CA GLN A 93 -12.11 10.21 15.07
C GLN A 93 -12.38 8.77 15.57
N HIS A 94 -12.11 7.77 14.73
CA HIS A 94 -12.28 6.37 15.11
C HIS A 94 -11.20 5.91 16.09
N ILE A 95 -9.95 6.35 15.91
CA ILE A 95 -8.84 6.07 16.84
C ILE A 95 -9.10 6.69 18.22
N GLU A 96 -9.51 7.95 18.28
CA GLU A 96 -9.81 8.64 19.55
C GLU A 96 -10.99 7.98 20.28
N ARG A 97 -12.03 7.59 19.53
CA ARG A 97 -13.18 6.84 20.07
C ARG A 97 -12.73 5.48 20.64
N PHE A 98 -11.89 4.77 19.90
CA PHE A 98 -11.31 3.50 20.35
C PHE A 98 -10.52 3.66 21.66
N ILE A 99 -9.61 4.64 21.72
CA ILE A 99 -8.82 4.94 22.93
C ILE A 99 -9.73 5.26 24.11
N ALA A 100 -10.75 6.11 23.92
CA ALA A 100 -11.70 6.46 24.97
C ALA A 100 -12.47 5.24 25.49
N ASN A 101 -12.87 4.33 24.61
CA ASN A 101 -13.59 3.10 24.97
C ASN A 101 -12.70 2.13 25.77
N VAL A 102 -11.45 1.94 25.34
CA VAL A 102 -10.49 1.08 26.06
C VAL A 102 -10.14 1.67 27.43
N ASN A 103 -9.91 2.99 27.52
CA ASN A 103 -9.68 3.66 28.80
C ASN A 103 -10.86 3.48 29.78
N ARG A 104 -12.09 3.60 29.27
CA ARG A 104 -13.32 3.38 30.05
C ARG A 104 -13.43 1.94 30.53
N ALA A 105 -13.14 0.97 29.67
CA ALA A 105 -13.18 -0.44 30.01
C ALA A 105 -12.10 -0.83 31.05
N ALA A 106 -10.93 -0.19 30.98
CA ALA A 106 -9.83 -0.33 31.92
C ALA A 106 -10.06 0.40 33.26
N GLY A 107 -10.91 1.44 33.26
CA GLY A 107 -11.13 2.32 34.41
C GLY A 107 -9.97 3.28 34.69
N LYS A 108 -9.01 3.40 33.77
CA LYS A 108 -7.83 4.27 33.86
C LYS A 108 -7.32 4.62 32.47
N GLN A 109 -6.44 5.63 32.39
CA GLN A 109 -5.75 5.97 31.14
C GLN A 109 -4.75 4.86 30.79
N MET A 110 -4.92 4.25 29.62
CA MET A 110 -4.09 3.14 29.13
C MET A 110 -3.11 3.54 28.04
N PHE A 111 -3.23 4.73 27.44
CA PHE A 111 -2.42 5.16 26.30
C PHE A 111 -1.71 6.47 26.59
N ASP A 112 -0.50 6.61 26.04
CA ASP A 112 0.19 7.90 25.98
C ASP A 112 -0.25 8.67 24.73
N VAL A 113 -1.28 9.49 24.92
CA VAL A 113 -1.97 10.23 23.85
C VAL A 113 -1.17 11.45 23.37
N SER A 114 -0.05 11.78 24.02
CA SER A 114 0.84 12.88 23.59
C SER A 114 1.41 12.66 22.18
N THR A 115 1.50 11.39 21.75
CA THR A 115 1.91 10.99 20.40
C THR A 115 0.92 11.42 19.31
N LEU A 116 -0.38 11.54 19.62
CA LEU A 116 -1.39 12.05 18.66
C LEU A 116 -1.22 13.55 18.38
N GLN A 117 -0.74 14.34 19.35
CA GLN A 117 -0.51 15.78 19.22
C GLN A 117 0.78 16.11 18.46
N GLN A 118 1.84 15.32 18.63
CA GLN A 118 3.10 15.53 17.89
C GLN A 118 2.96 15.24 16.39
N ASN A 119 2.03 14.36 15.99
CA ASN A 119 1.71 14.16 14.58
C ASN A 119 0.95 15.35 13.97
N GLU A 120 0.14 16.10 14.74
CA GLU A 120 -0.56 17.31 14.24
C GLU A 120 0.40 18.39 13.72
N LEU A 121 1.51 18.60 14.43
CA LEU A 121 2.55 19.55 14.03
C LEU A 121 3.24 19.17 12.72
N LYS A 122 3.12 17.92 12.26
CA LYS A 122 3.67 17.44 11.00
C LYS A 122 2.62 17.22 9.90
N THR A 123 1.34 17.06 10.24
CA THR A 123 0.25 16.81 9.28
C THR A 123 -0.81 17.90 9.18
N GLY A 124 -0.69 19.02 9.89
CA GLY A 124 -1.36 20.28 9.53
C GLY A 124 -2.09 20.97 10.67
N SER A 125 -1.47 22.00 11.23
CA SER A 125 -2.16 23.12 11.87
C SER A 125 -2.27 24.26 10.87
N ALA A 126 -3.33 24.29 10.08
CA ALA A 126 -3.73 25.49 9.33
C ALA A 126 -5.18 25.84 9.70
N ALA A 127 -5.35 26.37 10.90
CA ALA A 127 -6.35 27.42 11.07
C ALA A 127 -5.80 28.64 10.30
N LEU A 128 -6.58 29.16 9.36
CA LEU A 128 -6.23 30.29 8.49
C LEU A 128 -5.73 31.50 9.31
N PRO A 129 -4.60 32.08 8.91
CA PRO A 129 -4.59 33.50 8.63
C PRO A 129 -4.21 33.73 7.18
N ALA A 130 -4.97 34.60 6.53
CA ALA A 130 -4.73 35.05 5.18
C ALA A 130 -3.38 35.75 5.07
N THR A 131 -2.38 35.10 4.47
CA THR A 131 -1.30 35.76 3.72
C THR A 131 -0.72 34.80 2.69
N ASN A 132 -0.70 35.28 1.45
CA ASN A 132 -0.22 34.59 0.26
C ASN A 132 1.24 34.15 0.41
N THR A 133 1.51 32.84 0.53
CA THR A 133 2.67 32.17 -0.08
C THR A 133 2.36 30.67 -0.13
N THR A 134 2.18 30.15 -1.33
CA THR A 134 1.98 28.73 -1.63
C THR A 134 3.23 27.91 -1.26
N ALA A 135 3.29 27.43 -0.02
CA ALA A 135 4.18 26.35 0.36
C ALA A 135 3.56 25.04 -0.15
N ALA A 136 4.03 24.59 -1.33
CA ALA A 136 3.64 23.31 -1.90
C ALA A 136 3.98 22.17 -0.93
N MET A 137 2.96 21.48 -0.43
CA MET A 137 3.11 20.12 0.08
C MET A 137 3.75 19.30 -1.05
N LEU A 138 4.96 18.79 -0.83
CA LEU A 138 5.60 17.86 -1.77
C LEU A 138 4.65 16.66 -1.94
N PRO A 139 4.24 16.33 -3.18
CA PRO A 139 3.47 15.13 -3.43
C PRO A 139 4.26 13.91 -2.93
N GLN A 140 3.65 13.09 -2.08
CA GLN A 140 4.31 11.87 -1.64
C GLN A 140 4.31 10.90 -2.83
N ALA A 141 5.48 10.72 -3.43
CA ALA A 141 5.68 9.81 -4.56
C ALA A 141 5.90 8.39 -4.06
N PHE A 142 5.11 7.44 -4.56
CA PHE A 142 5.19 6.02 -4.24
C PHE A 142 5.84 5.27 -5.40
N PRO A 143 6.83 4.41 -5.16
CA PRO A 143 7.44 3.65 -6.24
C PRO A 143 6.48 2.57 -6.77
N THR A 144 6.52 2.35 -8.08
CA THR A 144 5.81 1.27 -8.77
C THR A 144 6.81 0.32 -9.43
N ASN A 145 6.33 -0.78 -9.99
CA ASN A 145 7.11 -1.66 -10.87
C ASN A 145 6.88 -1.37 -12.37
N PHE A 146 6.03 -0.39 -12.71
CA PHE A 146 5.72 -0.03 -14.08
C PHE A 146 6.94 0.59 -14.74
N ARG A 147 7.43 0.02 -15.84
CA ARG A 147 8.61 0.53 -16.58
C ARG A 147 8.26 1.03 -17.96
N ASP A 148 7.39 0.29 -18.65
CA ASP A 148 6.90 0.65 -19.97
C ASP A 148 5.67 1.56 -19.84
N GLY A 149 5.82 2.82 -20.29
CA GLY A 149 4.76 3.82 -20.23
C GLY A 149 3.63 3.62 -21.24
N GLU A 150 3.89 2.97 -22.39
CA GLU A 150 2.82 2.61 -23.33
C GLU A 150 1.97 1.49 -22.74
N LEU A 151 2.64 0.49 -22.14
CA LEU A 151 1.96 -0.60 -21.47
C LEU A 151 1.12 -0.09 -20.30
N LEU A 152 1.68 0.77 -19.45
CA LEU A 152 0.96 1.36 -18.32
C LEU A 152 -0.26 2.16 -18.80
N PHE A 153 -0.09 3.00 -19.83
CA PHE A 153 -1.18 3.79 -20.39
C PHE A 153 -2.30 2.90 -20.96
N LYS A 154 -1.93 1.80 -21.64
CA LYS A 154 -2.87 0.81 -22.17
C LYS A 154 -3.60 0.10 -21.03
N THR A 155 -2.89 -0.40 -20.03
CA THR A 155 -3.45 -1.08 -18.86
C THR A 155 -4.45 -0.18 -18.13
N LEU A 156 -4.11 1.09 -17.90
CA LEU A 156 -5.03 2.05 -17.27
C LEU A 156 -6.32 2.22 -18.09
N LYS A 157 -6.23 2.31 -19.43
CA LYS A 157 -7.42 2.37 -20.29
C LYS A 157 -8.25 1.09 -20.26
N GLU A 158 -7.61 -0.07 -20.29
CA GLU A 158 -8.29 -1.37 -20.24
C GLU A 158 -8.99 -1.60 -18.90
N PHE A 159 -8.42 -1.06 -17.82
CA PHE A 159 -9.05 -1.03 -16.49
C PHE A 159 -10.24 -0.05 -16.40
N GLY A 160 -10.55 0.70 -17.46
CA GLY A 160 -11.65 1.67 -17.49
C GLY A 160 -11.31 3.04 -16.89
N ILE A 161 -10.03 3.30 -16.61
CA ILE A 161 -9.55 4.63 -16.20
C ILE A 161 -9.30 5.45 -17.47
N ASN A 162 -9.50 6.77 -17.37
CA ASN A 162 -9.21 7.71 -18.46
C ASN A 162 -7.87 8.42 -18.21
N PRO A 163 -6.72 7.80 -18.54
CA PRO A 163 -5.42 8.44 -18.38
C PRO A 163 -5.18 9.52 -19.45
N VAL A 164 -4.54 10.60 -19.03
CA VAL A 164 -4.01 11.66 -19.89
C VAL A 164 -2.49 11.58 -19.83
N ARG A 165 -1.83 11.64 -20.99
CA ARG A 165 -0.37 11.58 -21.07
C ARG A 165 0.20 12.90 -21.57
N ASN A 166 1.25 13.36 -20.89
CA ASN A 166 2.04 14.51 -21.27
C ASN A 166 3.54 14.17 -21.13
N GLY A 167 4.16 13.71 -22.23
CA GLY A 167 5.54 13.24 -22.23
C GLY A 167 5.74 11.98 -21.38
N SER A 168 6.63 12.07 -20.39
CA SER A 168 6.94 11.01 -19.41
C SER A 168 6.02 11.01 -18.18
N VAL A 169 4.97 11.84 -18.21
CA VAL A 169 3.98 11.95 -17.13
C VAL A 169 2.65 11.41 -17.61
N ILE A 170 2.05 10.51 -16.83
CA ILE A 170 0.70 10.00 -17.03
C ILE A 170 -0.12 10.41 -15.82
N THR A 171 -1.21 11.14 -16.05
CA THR A 171 -2.15 11.54 -15.01
C THR A 171 -3.47 10.82 -15.18
N CYS A 172 -4.09 10.42 -14.09
CA CYS A 172 -5.44 9.89 -14.12
C CYS A 172 -6.21 10.24 -12.86
N LYS A 173 -7.53 10.19 -12.97
CA LYS A 173 -8.45 10.38 -11.85
C LYS A 173 -9.09 9.04 -11.52
N ILE A 174 -9.00 8.64 -10.25
CA ILE A 174 -9.69 7.49 -9.68
C ILE A 174 -10.54 8.05 -8.54
N GLU A 175 -11.85 7.87 -8.60
CA GLU A 175 -12.82 8.44 -7.64
C GLU A 175 -12.58 9.96 -7.40
N ASN A 176 -12.23 10.36 -6.16
CA ASN A 176 -11.99 11.74 -5.77
C ASN A 176 -10.53 12.18 -5.91
N SER A 177 -9.70 11.33 -6.51
CA SER A 177 -8.27 11.37 -6.27
C SER A 177 -7.48 11.38 -7.56
N HIS A 178 -6.37 12.10 -7.53
CA HIS A 178 -5.57 12.35 -8.72
C HIS A 178 -4.25 11.64 -8.55
N LEU A 179 -3.99 10.70 -9.46
CA LEU A 179 -2.74 9.96 -9.54
C LEU A 179 -1.89 10.56 -10.66
N THR A 180 -0.63 10.84 -10.33
CA THR A 180 0.36 11.32 -11.30
C THR A 180 1.52 10.35 -11.34
N PHE A 181 1.61 9.55 -12.40
CA PHE A 181 2.74 8.68 -12.66
C PHE A 181 3.85 9.46 -13.35
N ARG A 182 5.04 9.51 -12.75
CA ARG A 182 6.23 10.15 -13.30
C ARG A 182 7.35 9.13 -13.47
N GLN A 183 7.98 9.15 -14.64
CA GLN A 183 9.19 8.37 -14.90
C GLN A 183 10.43 9.25 -14.97
N SER A 184 11.50 8.81 -14.31
CA SER A 184 12.82 9.45 -14.38
C SER A 184 13.82 8.51 -15.05
N GLY A 185 14.10 8.74 -16.33
CA GLY A 185 15.02 7.88 -17.11
C GLY A 185 14.48 6.45 -17.27
N ASP A 186 15.34 5.46 -17.07
CA ASP A 186 15.02 4.02 -17.22
C ASP A 186 14.52 3.38 -15.91
N HIS A 187 14.25 4.21 -14.89
CA HIS A 187 13.66 3.75 -13.64
C HIS A 187 12.15 3.49 -13.80
N PRO A 188 11.57 2.62 -12.95
CA PRO A 188 10.12 2.49 -12.88
C PRO A 188 9.43 3.81 -12.57
N PHE A 189 8.16 3.94 -13.00
CA PHE A 189 7.31 5.07 -12.66
C PHE A 189 7.14 5.17 -11.13
N GLN A 190 7.04 6.40 -10.65
CA GLN A 190 6.56 6.72 -9.32
C GLN A 190 5.17 7.32 -9.43
N VAL A 191 4.25 6.95 -8.55
CA VAL A 191 2.90 7.51 -8.48
C VAL A 191 2.82 8.53 -7.36
N GLU A 192 2.49 9.77 -7.71
CA GLU A 192 2.13 10.81 -6.75
C GLU A 192 0.63 10.78 -6.56
N ILE A 193 0.19 10.75 -5.31
CA ILE A 193 -1.23 10.73 -4.95
C ILE A 193 -1.61 12.12 -4.44
N HIS A 194 -2.64 12.72 -5.03
CA HIS A 194 -3.16 14.00 -4.62
C HIS A 194 -4.64 13.89 -4.21
N ASN A 195 -4.99 14.61 -3.14
CA ASN A 195 -6.36 14.82 -2.65
C ASN A 195 -7.09 13.56 -2.17
N GLU A 196 -6.46 12.71 -1.35
CA GLU A 196 -7.12 11.49 -0.86
C GLU A 196 -7.11 11.35 0.67
N PRO A 197 -8.27 11.01 1.30
CA PRO A 197 -8.35 10.66 2.72
C PRO A 197 -8.10 9.17 3.02
N ASP A 198 -8.14 8.25 2.04
CA ASP A 198 -8.03 6.79 2.27
C ASP A 198 -7.04 6.09 1.34
N LEU A 199 -5.78 6.00 1.77
CA LEU A 199 -4.71 5.35 1.01
C LEU A 199 -4.92 3.85 0.79
N ARG A 200 -5.72 3.16 1.61
CA ARG A 200 -5.87 1.69 1.50
C ARG A 200 -6.61 1.31 0.23
N LYS A 201 -7.66 2.05 -0.11
CA LYS A 201 -8.37 1.87 -1.38
C LYS A 201 -7.47 2.12 -2.58
N ILE A 202 -6.63 3.15 -2.52
CA ILE A 202 -5.67 3.42 -3.59
C ILE A 202 -4.68 2.29 -3.76
N PHE A 203 -4.13 1.79 -2.65
CA PHE A 203 -3.21 0.66 -2.74
C PHE A 203 -3.90 -0.58 -3.30
N GLN A 204 -5.18 -0.80 -3.01
CA GLN A 204 -5.95 -1.86 -3.66
C GLN A 204 -6.08 -1.63 -5.17
N TYR A 205 -6.46 -0.41 -5.60
CA TYR A 205 -6.50 -0.06 -7.03
C TYR A 205 -5.14 -0.23 -7.72
N LEU A 206 -4.05 0.18 -7.06
CA LEU A 206 -2.71 -0.03 -7.58
C LEU A 206 -2.34 -1.51 -7.67
N SER A 207 -2.91 -2.38 -6.81
CA SER A 207 -2.73 -3.83 -6.88
C SER A 207 -3.39 -4.38 -8.12
N ASP A 208 -4.64 -3.99 -8.34
CA ASP A 208 -5.43 -4.48 -9.45
C ASP A 208 -4.82 -4.01 -10.79
N ILE A 209 -4.35 -2.76 -10.85
CA ILE A 209 -3.59 -2.23 -12.00
C ILE A 209 -2.27 -3.01 -12.19
N ASP A 210 -1.57 -3.38 -11.10
CA ASP A 210 -0.33 -4.15 -11.17
C ASP A 210 -0.53 -5.56 -11.75
N ASP A 211 -1.57 -6.25 -11.30
CA ASP A 211 -1.87 -7.59 -11.79
C ASP A 211 -2.30 -7.57 -13.27
N ASP A 212 -3.07 -6.55 -13.67
CA ASP A 212 -3.41 -6.33 -15.08
C ASP A 212 -2.19 -5.93 -15.91
N TYR A 213 -1.28 -5.11 -15.37
CA TYR A 213 -0.03 -4.75 -16.04
C TYR A 213 0.84 -5.97 -16.31
N LYS A 214 0.98 -6.88 -15.34
CA LYS A 214 1.72 -8.15 -15.49
C LYS A 214 1.08 -9.03 -16.57
N ARG A 215 -0.25 -9.12 -16.60
CA ARG A 215 -0.98 -9.87 -17.64
C ARG A 215 -0.69 -9.30 -19.03
N CYS A 216 -0.81 -7.99 -19.20
CA CYS A 216 -0.48 -7.33 -20.47
C CYS A 216 1.00 -7.51 -20.85
N LEU A 217 1.92 -7.44 -19.88
CA LEU A 217 3.35 -7.66 -20.10
C LEU A 217 3.63 -9.08 -20.59
N GLN A 218 3.01 -10.09 -19.96
CA GLN A 218 3.16 -11.49 -20.32
C GLN A 218 2.74 -11.73 -21.77
N GLU A 219 1.61 -11.16 -22.21
CA GLU A 219 1.16 -11.24 -23.61
C GLU A 219 2.17 -10.60 -24.59
N VAL A 220 2.72 -9.44 -24.24
CA VAL A 220 3.70 -8.75 -25.07
C VAL A 220 5.00 -9.56 -25.18
N VAL A 221 5.48 -10.09 -24.06
CA VAL A 221 6.69 -10.94 -24.02
C VAL A 221 6.47 -12.19 -24.85
N TYR A 222 5.34 -12.87 -24.68
CA TYR A 222 4.97 -14.06 -25.44
C TYR A 222 4.94 -13.79 -26.96
N LYS A 223 4.28 -12.71 -27.40
CA LYS A 223 4.25 -12.34 -28.83
C LYS A 223 5.64 -12.06 -29.39
N LYS A 224 6.48 -11.34 -28.64
CA LYS A 224 7.87 -11.07 -29.03
C LYS A 224 8.70 -12.35 -29.08
N LEU A 225 8.45 -13.31 -28.20
CA LEU A 225 9.17 -14.57 -28.15
C LEU A 225 8.81 -15.45 -29.35
N LYS A 226 7.53 -15.50 -29.74
CA LYS A 226 7.09 -16.17 -30.99
C LYS A 226 7.73 -15.56 -32.23
N ALA A 227 7.66 -14.23 -32.39
CA ALA A 227 8.28 -13.54 -33.52
C ALA A 227 9.80 -13.80 -33.60
N ARG A 228 10.51 -13.77 -32.47
CA ARG A 228 11.95 -14.09 -32.44
C ARG A 228 12.27 -15.55 -32.71
N ALA A 229 11.40 -16.47 -32.30
CA ALA A 229 11.56 -17.88 -32.61
C ALA A 229 11.44 -18.10 -34.13
N GLU A 230 10.43 -17.51 -34.77
CA GLU A 230 10.25 -17.52 -36.23
C GLU A 230 11.46 -16.91 -36.95
N GLU A 231 11.96 -15.74 -36.52
CA GLU A 231 13.15 -15.10 -37.09
C GLU A 231 14.42 -15.96 -36.99
N ARG A 232 14.49 -16.86 -35.98
CA ARG A 232 15.63 -17.74 -35.74
C ARG A 232 15.41 -19.16 -36.27
N ASN A 233 14.38 -19.39 -37.09
CA ASN A 233 13.98 -20.71 -37.58
C ASN A 233 13.75 -21.75 -36.45
N MET A 234 13.39 -21.28 -35.26
CA MET A 234 12.98 -22.14 -34.15
C MET A 234 11.48 -22.41 -34.26
N THR A 235 11.07 -23.67 -34.07
CA THR A 235 9.66 -24.05 -34.09
C THR A 235 9.15 -24.24 -32.66
N ILE A 236 7.89 -23.90 -32.43
CA ILE A 236 7.25 -24.12 -31.13
C ILE A 236 6.85 -25.60 -31.07
N GLU A 237 7.44 -26.33 -30.13
CA GLU A 237 7.18 -27.75 -29.92
C GLU A 237 5.93 -27.95 -29.05
N SER A 238 5.82 -27.20 -27.96
CA SER A 238 4.64 -27.21 -27.10
C SER A 238 4.36 -25.85 -26.47
N GLU A 239 3.09 -25.62 -26.18
CA GLU A 239 2.58 -24.45 -25.46
C GLU A 239 1.62 -24.93 -24.38
N GLU A 240 1.96 -24.70 -23.12
CA GLU A 240 1.17 -25.11 -21.97
C GLU A 240 0.85 -23.91 -21.09
N VAL A 241 -0.43 -23.74 -20.77
CA VAL A 241 -0.90 -22.77 -19.78
C VAL A 241 -1.06 -23.51 -18.46
N MET A 242 -0.31 -23.10 -17.45
CA MET A 242 -0.29 -23.69 -16.11
C MET A 242 -1.47 -23.18 -15.27
N GLU A 243 -1.75 -23.86 -14.15
CA GLU A 243 -2.82 -23.48 -13.21
C GLU A 243 -2.66 -22.08 -12.60
N ASP A 244 -1.43 -21.56 -12.56
CA ASP A 244 -1.09 -20.21 -12.10
C ASP A 244 -1.11 -19.15 -13.21
N ASN A 245 -1.67 -19.47 -14.38
CA ASN A 245 -1.65 -18.66 -15.61
C ASN A 245 -0.24 -18.37 -16.16
N SER A 246 0.80 -19.09 -15.71
CA SER A 246 2.10 -19.05 -16.39
C SER A 246 2.03 -19.80 -17.73
N ILE A 247 2.82 -19.33 -18.71
CA ILE A 247 2.87 -19.91 -20.06
C ILE A 247 4.24 -20.55 -20.22
N VAL A 248 4.28 -21.87 -20.40
CA VAL A 248 5.49 -22.64 -20.71
C VAL A 248 5.54 -22.86 -22.22
N LEU A 249 6.63 -22.41 -22.83
CA LEU A 249 6.91 -22.59 -24.25
C LEU A 249 8.12 -23.51 -24.41
N THR A 250 7.93 -24.64 -25.07
CA THR A 250 9.03 -25.50 -25.51
C THR A 250 9.39 -25.14 -26.94
N LEU A 251 10.64 -24.77 -27.17
CA LEU A 251 11.14 -24.42 -28.50
C LEU A 251 12.06 -25.52 -29.00
N ASN A 252 11.80 -25.99 -30.22
CA ASN A 252 12.72 -26.83 -30.95
C ASN A 252 13.71 -25.93 -31.69
N ILE A 253 14.98 -26.06 -31.32
CA ILE A 253 16.07 -25.38 -32.00
C ILE A 253 16.42 -26.26 -33.20
N GLY A 254 15.90 -25.88 -34.36
CA GLY A 254 16.25 -26.56 -35.61
C GLY A 254 17.77 -26.62 -35.75
N SER A 255 18.30 -27.84 -35.79
CA SER A 255 19.69 -28.17 -36.11
C SER A 255 20.04 -27.84 -37.55
#